data_AF-A0A3B0VAA8-F1
#
_entry.id   AF-A0A3B0VAA8-F1
#
_cell.length_a   1.000
_cell.length_b   1.000
_cell.length_c   1.000
_cell.angle_alpha   90.00
_cell.angle_beta   90.00
_cell.angle_gamma   90.00
#
_symmetry.space_group_name_H-M   'P 1'
#
loop_
_entity.id
_entity.type
_entity.pdbx_description
1 polymer ?
#
loop_
_entity_poly.entity_id
_entity_poly.type
_entity_poly.pdbx_seq_one_letter_code
_entity_poly.pdbx_strand_id
1 'polypeptide(L)'
;MQNRQRLFAFLGMGLGTAVLLFILLFTLARPAQAITCNVSGVDSIQSAIDDVNCDTIIVAAGTFMENLNIDRSLTIMGAGSNSTIIDAGENGRGVTIDGGITVTLENLRLTNGNATGESTRGREGGGILVTGGATLYGNYLQVDNNIASDSTSGFGGGISINIGNAYISNTVVSNNFANRRTGIFTGNGKGGGIFVNGPTGSSYLSLYNSQIMTNTAAYRSAGSIAAGGGLAVNENAVANLSNNLWQGNVARGSNSGNCPGCIGTDPSADGGAIAVLVTTQVAELMVNGDRFLNNIANASPDDFDTNERSGGGAISLMATNTAGRITGTITSAYMAGNIAKAGSSNIGEGRGGAIHARGATLIVRQSTLLDNISDARGVEGFGGGIYIREPDTDDYLEVVGSVIAGNTAANSTTAGAQIHINYTAGSSNRATILHNTLADDTQSQNLALYYSGTSAGDELFIGNTIFANHINGIRNVNATGMARARHLLFYNVTNEQAAGSTAFPGLPSDTTTWITGNPLFVDAANGDYHIQPGSAAQDAGNGEVGYTYSPDVDGDLRPQGAEYDIGADELIYMLYLPTIIK
;
A
#
# COMPACT_ATOMS: atom_id res chain seq x y z
N MET A 1 49.97 -41.17 13.68
CA MET A 1 50.27 -41.74 15.01
C MET A 1 49.06 -41.46 15.91
N GLN A 2 48.46 -42.54 16.42
CA GLN A 2 47.69 -42.70 17.69
C GLN A 2 47.13 -41.44 18.38
N ASN A 3 45.95 -41.39 18.98
CA ASN A 3 44.87 -42.33 19.29
C ASN A 3 43.86 -41.50 20.11
N ARG A 4 42.55 -41.62 19.87
CA ARG A 4 41.54 -42.03 20.87
C ARG A 4 40.12 -41.73 20.40
N GLN A 5 39.45 -42.83 20.05
CA GLN A 5 38.01 -42.99 20.00
C GLN A 5 37.38 -42.73 21.38
N ARG A 6 36.12 -42.28 21.42
CA ARG A 6 34.98 -43.08 21.92
C ARG A 6 33.64 -42.35 21.77
N LEU A 7 32.66 -43.18 21.46
CA LEU A 7 31.26 -42.96 21.12
C LEU A 7 30.40 -43.61 22.21
N PHE A 8 29.15 -43.14 22.36
CA PHE A 8 27.95 -43.78 22.94
C PHE A 8 27.51 -43.53 24.41
N ALA A 9 26.30 -42.92 24.50
CA ALA A 9 25.04 -43.39 25.12
C ALA A 9 24.68 -43.13 26.61
N PHE A 10 23.67 -42.25 26.79
CA PHE A 10 22.35 -42.38 27.47
C PHE A 10 22.16 -42.70 28.99
N LEU A 11 21.05 -42.14 29.52
CA LEU A 11 20.41 -42.19 30.87
C LEU A 11 21.08 -41.35 31.98
N GLY A 12 20.41 -40.57 32.84
CA GLY A 12 18.99 -40.31 33.09
C GLY A 12 18.84 -39.58 34.45
N MET A 13 17.68 -38.94 34.66
CA MET A 13 17.15 -38.35 35.92
C MET A 13 17.74 -37.03 36.45
N GLY A 14 16.86 -36.02 36.61
CA GLY A 14 17.14 -34.78 37.34
C GLY A 14 16.11 -33.65 37.18
N LEU A 15 14.83 -33.96 36.95
CA LEU A 15 13.73 -32.98 37.01
C LEU A 15 13.29 -32.84 38.47
N GLY A 16 13.42 -31.62 39.01
CA GLY A 16 12.78 -31.24 40.28
C GLY A 16 13.76 -30.65 41.28
N THR A 17 13.91 -29.32 41.27
CA THR A 17 14.20 -28.43 42.43
C THR A 17 14.45 -26.95 42.04
N ALA A 18 13.97 -26.46 40.88
CA ALA A 18 14.08 -25.04 40.50
C ALA A 18 12.73 -24.37 40.16
N VAL A 19 11.61 -24.92 40.65
CA VAL A 19 10.25 -24.38 40.41
C VAL A 19 9.56 -23.89 41.71
N LEU A 20 10.17 -24.05 42.88
CA LEU A 20 9.53 -23.72 44.17
C LEU A 20 9.97 -22.39 44.81
N LEU A 21 10.50 -21.44 44.05
CA LEU A 21 10.85 -20.09 44.56
C LEU A 21 10.39 -18.94 43.63
N PHE A 22 9.31 -19.15 42.87
CA PHE A 22 8.67 -18.11 42.05
C PHE A 22 7.16 -17.97 42.30
N ILE A 23 6.60 -18.70 43.28
CA ILE A 23 5.15 -18.73 43.58
C ILE A 23 4.79 -17.97 44.88
N LEU A 24 5.74 -17.31 45.54
CA LEU A 24 5.49 -16.59 46.81
C LEU A 24 5.77 -15.08 46.77
N LEU A 25 5.50 -14.42 45.63
CA LEU A 25 5.43 -12.95 45.51
C LEU A 25 4.23 -12.45 44.68
N PHE A 26 3.31 -13.33 44.27
CA PHE A 26 2.06 -12.98 43.58
C PHE A 26 0.82 -13.06 44.49
N THR A 27 0.92 -12.56 45.71
CA THR A 27 -0.25 -12.30 46.54
C THR A 27 -0.28 -10.84 46.93
N LEU A 28 -1.28 -10.14 46.39
CA LEU A 28 -1.69 -8.74 46.59
C LEU A 28 -1.26 -7.72 45.51
N ALA A 29 -1.28 -8.09 44.24
CA ALA A 29 -1.95 -7.22 43.28
C ALA A 29 -3.33 -7.85 43.04
N ARG A 30 -4.35 -7.37 43.76
CA ARG A 30 -5.72 -7.58 43.30
C ARG A 30 -5.78 -7.03 41.86
N PRO A 31 -6.46 -7.66 40.89
CA PRO A 31 -6.88 -6.89 39.73
C PRO A 31 -7.63 -5.69 40.31
N ALA A 32 -7.13 -4.48 40.08
CA ALA A 32 -7.92 -3.29 40.35
C ALA A 32 -9.25 -3.54 39.64
N GLN A 33 -10.36 -3.56 40.38
CA GLN A 33 -11.65 -3.55 39.72
C GLN A 33 -11.65 -2.25 38.91
N ALA A 34 -11.59 -2.36 37.58
CA ALA A 34 -11.70 -1.21 36.70
C ALA A 34 -13.02 -0.54 37.06
N ILE A 35 -12.94 0.61 37.73
CA ILE A 35 -14.13 1.33 38.17
C ILE A 35 -14.79 1.87 36.90
N THR A 36 -16.07 1.53 36.74
CA THR A 36 -16.86 1.89 35.58
C THR A 36 -17.67 3.14 35.88
N CYS A 37 -17.53 4.14 35.02
CA CYS A 37 -18.27 5.39 35.08
C CYS A 37 -19.24 5.46 33.89
N ASN A 38 -20.47 5.89 34.14
CA ASN A 38 -21.50 6.02 33.11
C ASN A 38 -21.70 7.49 32.80
N VAL A 39 -21.58 7.86 31.52
CA VAL A 39 -21.85 9.20 31.02
C VAL A 39 -23.21 9.18 30.33
N SER A 40 -24.18 9.91 30.88
CA SER A 40 -25.48 10.09 30.24
C SER A 40 -25.41 11.16 29.14
N GLY A 41 -26.42 11.26 28.27
CA GLY A 41 -26.42 12.22 27.15
C GLY A 41 -26.44 13.71 27.52
N VAL A 42 -26.42 14.05 28.81
CA VAL A 42 -26.30 15.43 29.32
C VAL A 42 -25.02 15.67 30.12
N ASP A 43 -24.27 14.61 30.41
CA ASP A 43 -23.02 14.67 31.17
C ASP A 43 -21.83 14.81 30.21
N SER A 44 -20.75 15.44 30.69
CA SER A 44 -19.53 15.59 29.89
C SER A 44 -18.68 14.32 29.94
N ILE A 45 -18.19 13.89 28.78
CA ILE A 45 -17.21 12.80 28.70
C ILE A 45 -15.87 13.25 29.31
N GLN A 46 -15.44 14.50 29.07
CA GLN A 46 -14.21 15.03 29.66
C GLN A 46 -14.24 14.99 31.20
N SER A 47 -15.38 15.28 31.81
CA SER A 47 -15.51 15.20 33.28
C SER A 47 -15.28 13.78 33.82
N ALA A 48 -15.66 12.75 33.07
CA ALA A 48 -15.38 11.36 33.42
C ALA A 48 -13.91 10.95 33.16
N ILE A 49 -13.26 11.56 32.17
CA ILE A 49 -11.81 11.40 31.92
C ILE A 49 -11.01 11.98 33.10
N ASP A 50 -11.40 13.17 33.55
CA ASP A 50 -10.75 13.92 34.63
C ASP A 50 -10.94 13.25 36.01
N ASP A 51 -11.96 12.41 36.17
CA ASP A 51 -12.11 11.58 37.37
C ASP A 51 -11.08 10.45 37.36
N VAL A 52 -10.06 10.62 38.20
CA VAL A 52 -8.94 9.68 38.39
C VAL A 52 -9.39 8.29 38.84
N ASN A 53 -10.62 8.14 39.33
CA ASN A 53 -11.17 6.85 39.71
C ASN A 53 -11.78 6.10 38.52
N CYS A 54 -12.03 6.71 37.36
CA CYS A 54 -12.79 6.10 36.26
C CYS A 54 -11.93 5.35 35.23
N ASP A 55 -11.61 4.07 35.41
CA ASP A 55 -10.78 3.35 34.43
C ASP A 55 -11.53 3.00 33.14
N THR A 56 -12.85 2.82 33.21
CA THR A 56 -13.71 2.51 32.07
C THR A 56 -14.89 3.48 32.04
N ILE A 57 -15.09 4.13 30.91
CA ILE A 57 -16.15 5.12 30.69
C ILE A 57 -17.13 4.54 29.68
N ILE A 58 -18.34 4.23 30.13
CA ILE A 58 -19.44 3.82 29.28
C ILE A 58 -20.24 5.06 28.93
N VAL A 59 -20.32 5.37 27.64
CA VAL A 59 -21.01 6.55 27.12
C VAL A 59 -22.34 6.12 26.51
N ALA A 60 -23.43 6.69 27.01
CA ALA A 60 -24.76 6.43 26.47
C ALA A 60 -24.90 6.91 25.02
N ALA A 61 -25.98 6.50 24.37
CA ALA A 61 -26.37 7.09 23.09
C ALA A 61 -26.65 8.60 23.27
N GLY A 62 -26.11 9.43 22.39
CA GLY A 62 -26.20 10.88 22.44
C GLY A 62 -25.18 11.53 21.52
N THR A 63 -25.36 12.84 21.30
CA THR A 63 -24.37 13.71 20.66
C THR A 63 -23.73 14.59 21.71
N PHE A 64 -22.42 14.45 21.86
CA PHE A 64 -21.60 15.14 22.84
C PHE A 64 -20.79 16.20 22.11
N MET A 65 -21.14 17.46 22.32
CA MET A 65 -20.44 18.61 21.73
C MET A 65 -19.17 18.92 22.54
N GLU A 66 -18.12 18.15 22.33
CA GLU A 66 -16.91 18.16 23.15
C GLU A 66 -15.65 17.88 22.35
N ASN A 67 -14.53 18.40 22.86
CA ASN A 67 -13.18 18.06 22.44
C ASN A 67 -12.47 17.41 23.62
N LEU A 68 -12.04 16.16 23.48
CA LEU A 68 -11.48 15.39 24.59
C LEU A 68 -9.95 15.45 24.60
N ASN A 69 -9.38 15.70 25.77
CA ASN A 69 -7.96 15.54 26.04
C ASN A 69 -7.75 14.40 27.04
N ILE A 70 -7.11 13.34 26.58
CA ILE A 70 -6.85 12.13 27.35
C ILE A 70 -5.36 12.08 27.67
N ASP A 71 -5.02 12.23 28.94
CA ASP A 71 -3.65 12.29 29.47
C ASP A 71 -3.33 11.14 30.44
N ARG A 72 -4.23 10.15 30.53
CA ARG A 72 -4.08 8.92 31.30
C ARG A 72 -4.66 7.72 30.57
N SER A 73 -4.20 6.53 30.94
CA SER A 73 -4.74 5.29 30.37
C SER A 73 -6.16 5.03 30.84
N LEU A 74 -7.07 4.71 29.90
CA LEU A 74 -8.48 4.40 30.16
C LEU A 74 -9.15 3.73 28.95
N THR A 75 -10.39 3.28 29.14
CA THR A 75 -11.25 2.77 28.06
C THR A 75 -12.51 3.62 27.93
N ILE A 76 -12.89 4.00 26.71
CA ILE A 76 -14.16 4.68 26.40
C ILE A 76 -14.97 3.79 25.46
N MET A 77 -16.17 3.42 25.88
CA MET A 77 -17.09 2.58 25.12
C MET A 77 -18.40 3.31 24.88
N GLY A 78 -18.71 3.60 23.62
CA GLY A 78 -20.02 4.11 23.23
C GLY A 78 -21.06 3.00 23.12
N ALA A 79 -22.32 3.40 23.00
CA ALA A 79 -23.46 2.50 22.76
C ALA A 79 -23.54 2.02 21.29
N GLY A 80 -22.66 2.51 20.41
CA GLY A 80 -22.62 2.24 18.98
C GLY A 80 -22.14 3.45 18.16
N SER A 81 -21.40 3.23 17.08
CA SER A 81 -20.88 4.32 16.24
C SER A 81 -21.97 5.19 15.60
N ASN A 82 -23.18 4.64 15.40
CA ASN A 82 -24.33 5.42 14.92
C ASN A 82 -25.11 6.13 16.02
N SER A 83 -24.80 5.90 17.30
CA SER A 83 -25.62 6.35 18.44
C SER A 83 -24.85 7.18 19.47
N THR A 84 -23.55 6.95 19.66
CA THR A 84 -22.66 7.75 20.49
C THR A 84 -21.75 8.58 19.60
N ILE A 85 -22.00 9.89 19.53
CA ILE A 85 -21.33 10.81 18.61
C ILE A 85 -20.58 11.86 19.44
N ILE A 86 -19.27 11.93 19.26
CA ILE A 86 -18.44 13.05 19.70
C ILE A 86 -18.37 14.03 18.51
N ASP A 87 -18.97 15.20 18.68
CA ASP A 87 -19.05 16.25 17.69
C ASP A 87 -18.20 17.44 18.14
N ALA A 88 -17.08 17.69 17.45
CA ALA A 88 -16.14 18.75 17.78
C ALA A 88 -16.55 20.14 17.24
N GLY A 89 -17.71 20.24 16.56
CA GLY A 89 -18.34 21.52 16.19
C GLY A 89 -17.53 22.41 15.24
N GLU A 90 -16.63 21.83 14.44
CA GLU A 90 -15.60 22.50 13.65
C GLU A 90 -14.73 23.48 14.45
N ASN A 91 -14.56 23.23 15.76
CA ASN A 91 -13.82 24.13 16.65
C ASN A 91 -12.79 23.38 17.48
N GLY A 92 -11.70 22.96 16.82
CA GLY A 92 -10.63 22.18 17.45
C GLY A 92 -10.75 20.70 17.14
N ARG A 93 -9.80 19.94 17.67
CA ARG A 93 -9.72 18.50 17.48
C ARG A 93 -10.72 17.74 18.35
N GLY A 94 -11.32 16.67 17.82
CA GLY A 94 -12.27 15.84 18.57
C GLY A 94 -11.64 15.09 19.75
N VAL A 95 -10.52 14.38 19.54
CA VAL A 95 -9.79 13.65 20.59
C VAL A 95 -8.29 13.88 20.44
N THR A 96 -7.63 14.21 21.55
CA THR A 96 -6.18 14.15 21.66
C THR A 96 -5.76 13.16 22.74
N ILE A 97 -4.86 12.24 22.37
CA ILE A 97 -4.22 11.28 23.26
C ILE A 97 -2.73 11.61 23.29
N ASP A 98 -2.21 11.97 24.46
CA ASP A 98 -0.82 12.42 24.61
C ASP A 98 -0.14 11.79 25.82
N GLY A 99 1.16 11.54 25.70
CA GLY A 99 1.99 10.86 26.68
C GLY A 99 2.04 9.35 26.47
N GLY A 100 2.98 8.68 27.15
CA GLY A 100 3.19 7.22 27.06
C GLY A 100 2.08 6.38 27.72
N ILE A 101 0.83 6.66 27.35
CA ILE A 101 -0.40 6.08 27.89
C ILE A 101 -1.05 5.13 26.88
N THR A 102 -2.02 4.36 27.35
CA THR A 102 -2.80 3.44 26.51
C THR A 102 -4.28 3.75 26.62
N VAL A 103 -4.90 4.05 25.49
CA VAL A 103 -6.33 4.38 25.41
C VAL A 103 -7.03 3.41 24.49
N THR A 104 -8.19 2.93 24.94
CA THR A 104 -9.10 2.14 24.11
C THR A 104 -10.34 2.96 23.78
N LEU A 105 -10.69 3.07 22.51
CA LEU A 105 -11.91 3.72 22.03
C LEU A 105 -12.75 2.70 21.25
N GLU A 106 -14.00 2.52 21.65
CA GLU A 106 -14.89 1.56 20.98
C GLU A 106 -16.31 2.11 20.75
N ASN A 107 -16.93 1.65 19.67
CA ASN A 107 -18.36 1.80 19.41
C ASN A 107 -18.87 3.26 19.47
N LEU A 108 -18.12 4.17 18.86
CA LEU A 108 -18.46 5.60 18.84
C LEU A 108 -18.05 6.25 17.53
N ARG A 109 -18.60 7.44 17.28
CA ARG A 109 -18.29 8.27 16.13
C ARG A 109 -17.60 9.56 16.54
N LEU A 110 -16.64 10.00 15.75
CA LEU A 110 -15.94 11.28 15.87
C LEU A 110 -16.13 12.07 14.59
N THR A 111 -16.79 13.23 14.70
CA THR A 111 -17.15 14.05 13.55
C THR A 111 -16.89 15.53 13.78
N ASN A 112 -16.81 16.27 12.67
CA ASN A 112 -16.71 17.73 12.63
C ASN A 112 -15.51 18.28 13.43
N GLY A 113 -14.42 17.53 13.56
CA GLY A 113 -13.17 18.06 14.08
C GLY A 113 -12.53 19.04 13.11
N ASN A 114 -12.01 20.16 13.60
CA ASN A 114 -11.25 21.11 12.79
C ASN A 114 -10.02 21.62 13.56
N ALA A 115 -8.85 21.02 13.29
CA ALA A 115 -7.61 21.35 13.97
C ALA A 115 -6.90 22.63 13.43
N THR A 116 -7.57 23.44 12.60
CA THR A 116 -6.97 24.63 11.98
C THR A 116 -6.39 25.63 12.99
N GLY A 117 -7.10 25.82 14.11
CA GLY A 117 -6.75 26.74 15.19
C GLY A 117 -5.72 26.21 16.19
N GLU A 118 -5.29 24.94 16.07
CA GLU A 118 -4.37 24.30 17.00
C GLU A 118 -2.94 24.85 16.81
N SER A 119 -2.41 25.49 17.85
CA SER A 119 -1.06 26.09 17.82
C SER A 119 0.03 25.23 18.48
N THR A 120 -0.34 24.34 19.40
CA THR A 120 0.62 23.61 20.26
C THR A 120 1.03 22.26 19.68
N ARG A 121 0.07 21.51 19.13
CA ARG A 121 0.25 20.12 18.63
C ARG A 121 0.13 20.03 17.10
N GLY A 122 0.24 21.17 16.42
CA GLY A 122 0.13 21.26 14.97
C GLY A 122 -1.28 20.98 14.43
N ARG A 123 -1.42 21.20 13.12
CA ARG A 123 -2.65 21.01 12.35
C ARG A 123 -2.76 19.57 11.89
N GLU A 124 -2.92 18.69 12.86
CA GLU A 124 -2.89 17.24 12.66
C GLU A 124 -4.16 16.59 13.20
N GLY A 125 -4.61 15.46 12.65
CA GLY A 125 -5.60 14.61 13.29
C GLY A 125 -6.90 15.32 13.61
N GLY A 126 -7.63 15.84 12.61
CA GLY A 126 -8.85 16.63 12.86
C GLY A 126 -9.83 15.92 13.80
N GLY A 127 -10.01 14.62 13.61
CA GLY A 127 -10.79 13.77 14.51
C GLY A 127 -9.97 13.31 15.71
N ILE A 128 -8.87 12.59 15.48
CA ILE A 128 -8.02 11.98 16.52
C ILE A 128 -6.55 12.34 16.29
N LEU A 129 -5.85 12.76 17.34
CA LEU A 129 -4.39 12.80 17.39
C LEU A 129 -3.88 11.84 18.45
N VAL A 130 -2.95 10.97 18.06
CA VAL A 130 -2.16 10.10 18.93
C VAL A 130 -0.72 10.59 18.91
N THR A 131 -0.19 11.02 20.06
CA THR A 131 1.15 11.63 20.14
C THR A 131 1.86 11.33 21.46
N GLY A 132 3.13 11.72 21.58
CA GLY A 132 3.87 11.68 22.84
C GLY A 132 4.17 10.27 23.35
N GLY A 133 4.24 9.29 22.46
CA GLY A 133 4.41 7.87 22.78
C GLY A 133 3.10 7.15 23.12
N ALA A 134 1.95 7.79 22.92
CA ALA A 134 0.64 7.19 23.19
C ALA A 134 0.36 5.97 22.31
N THR A 135 -0.48 5.08 22.84
CA THR A 135 -1.01 3.93 22.12
C THR A 135 -2.54 3.97 22.11
N LEU A 136 -3.13 3.91 20.90
CA LEU A 136 -4.57 3.81 20.68
C LEU A 136 -4.95 2.39 20.26
N TYR A 137 -5.93 1.80 20.94
CA TYR A 137 -6.70 0.66 20.46
C TYR A 137 -8.08 1.15 20.01
N GLY A 138 -8.37 1.11 18.71
CA GLY A 138 -9.62 1.57 18.12
C GLY A 138 -10.41 0.42 17.51
N ASN A 139 -11.69 0.28 17.88
CA ASN A 139 -12.54 -0.77 17.36
C ASN A 139 -13.98 -0.27 17.12
N TYR A 140 -14.57 -0.59 15.97
CA TYR A 140 -15.91 -0.10 15.59
C TYR A 140 -16.07 1.42 15.70
N LEU A 141 -15.07 2.15 15.24
CA LEU A 141 -15.11 3.61 15.18
C LEU A 141 -15.68 4.09 13.85
N GLN A 142 -16.33 5.25 13.86
CA GLN A 142 -16.58 6.04 12.66
C GLN A 142 -15.88 7.38 12.81
N VAL A 143 -14.87 7.65 11.98
CA VAL A 143 -14.13 8.92 11.99
C VAL A 143 -14.41 9.63 10.68
N ASP A 144 -15.29 10.63 10.70
CA ASP A 144 -15.77 11.26 9.48
C ASP A 144 -15.96 12.77 9.53
N ASN A 145 -15.89 13.43 8.36
CA ASN A 145 -16.06 14.88 8.22
C ASN A 145 -15.12 15.72 9.09
N ASN A 146 -13.91 15.21 9.34
CA ASN A 146 -12.89 15.93 10.10
C ASN A 146 -11.90 16.61 9.17
N ILE A 147 -11.36 17.74 9.63
CA ILE A 147 -10.43 18.60 8.90
C ILE A 147 -9.19 18.82 9.76
N ALA A 148 -8.01 18.51 9.23
CA ALA A 148 -6.78 18.87 9.91
C ALA A 148 -6.46 20.37 9.73
N SER A 149 -6.70 20.92 8.54
CA SER A 149 -6.48 22.35 8.26
C SER A 149 -7.36 22.90 7.12
N ASP A 150 -7.90 24.10 7.32
CA ASP A 150 -8.57 24.94 6.31
C ASP A 150 -7.70 26.14 5.89
N SER A 151 -6.53 26.34 6.50
CA SER A 151 -5.74 27.57 6.32
C SER A 151 -4.35 27.37 5.74
N THR A 152 -3.78 26.17 5.79
CA THR A 152 -2.41 25.85 5.33
C THR A 152 -2.22 24.33 5.30
N SER A 153 -0.99 23.85 5.39
CA SER A 153 -0.69 22.42 5.50
C SER A 153 -1.46 21.76 6.64
N GLY A 154 -1.99 20.58 6.37
CA GLY A 154 -2.66 19.75 7.35
C GLY A 154 -2.38 18.27 7.11
N PHE A 155 -2.43 17.49 8.18
CA PHE A 155 -1.99 16.11 8.19
C PHE A 155 -2.99 15.21 8.93
N GLY A 156 -3.43 14.11 8.33
CA GLY A 156 -4.34 13.18 9.01
C GLY A 156 -5.70 13.82 9.27
N GLY A 157 -6.50 14.07 8.22
CA GLY A 157 -7.79 14.74 8.39
C GLY A 157 -8.68 14.06 9.43
N GLY A 158 -8.74 12.73 9.38
CA GLY A 158 -9.41 11.90 10.39
C GLY A 158 -8.51 11.63 11.58
N ILE A 159 -7.41 10.90 11.35
CA ILE A 159 -6.51 10.38 12.39
C ILE A 159 -5.07 10.78 12.08
N SER A 160 -4.34 11.32 13.05
CA SER A 160 -2.89 11.48 12.99
C SER A 160 -2.21 10.69 14.10
N ILE A 161 -1.15 9.98 13.74
CA ILE A 161 -0.28 9.21 14.63
C ILE A 161 1.12 9.81 14.48
N ASN A 162 1.51 10.65 15.42
CA ASN A 162 2.77 11.38 15.38
C ASN A 162 3.59 11.05 16.63
N ILE A 163 4.63 10.24 16.48
CA ILE A 163 5.36 9.66 17.61
C ILE A 163 4.39 8.88 18.51
N GLY A 164 3.69 7.91 17.93
CA GLY A 164 2.69 7.10 18.63
C GLY A 164 2.38 5.79 17.92
N ASN A 165 1.51 4.99 18.51
CA ASN A 165 1.07 3.71 17.97
C ASN A 165 -0.46 3.66 17.89
N ALA A 166 -1.00 3.08 16.82
CA ALA A 166 -2.42 2.76 16.74
C ALA A 166 -2.67 1.35 16.21
N TYR A 167 -3.60 0.67 16.85
CA TYR A 167 -4.13 -0.63 16.46
C TYR A 167 -5.62 -0.46 16.20
N ILE A 168 -6.01 -0.38 14.93
CA ILE A 168 -7.35 0.01 14.50
C ILE A 168 -8.00 -1.15 13.76
N SER A 169 -9.27 -1.42 14.08
CA SER A 169 -10.03 -2.52 13.49
C SER A 169 -11.50 -2.19 13.32
N ASN A 170 -12.14 -2.84 12.35
CA ASN A 170 -13.58 -2.74 12.09
C ASN A 170 -14.08 -1.27 12.00
N THR A 171 -13.23 -0.38 11.54
CA THR A 171 -13.41 1.07 11.64
C THR A 171 -13.64 1.67 10.27
N VAL A 172 -14.46 2.72 10.21
CA VAL A 172 -14.68 3.50 9.00
C VAL A 172 -14.03 4.87 9.16
N VAL A 173 -13.07 5.20 8.30
CA VAL A 173 -12.47 6.54 8.18
C VAL A 173 -12.91 7.14 6.86
N SER A 174 -13.77 8.15 6.88
CA SER A 174 -14.38 8.66 5.63
C SER A 174 -14.63 10.16 5.57
N ASN A 175 -14.64 10.73 4.37
CA ASN A 175 -14.95 12.14 4.14
C ASN A 175 -14.08 13.12 4.95
N ASN A 176 -12.86 12.71 5.31
CA ASN A 176 -11.94 13.56 6.04
C ASN A 176 -11.02 14.31 5.08
N PHE A 177 -10.55 15.47 5.52
CA PHE A 177 -9.69 16.36 4.75
C PHE A 177 -8.42 16.70 5.53
N ALA A 178 -7.26 16.40 4.97
CA ALA A 178 -6.03 16.91 5.56
C ALA A 178 -5.91 18.43 5.31
N ASN A 179 -6.15 18.86 4.08
CA ASN A 179 -6.27 20.26 3.71
C ASN A 179 -7.54 20.52 2.88
N ARG A 180 -8.56 21.15 3.47
CA ARG A 180 -9.84 21.49 2.81
C ARG A 180 -9.83 22.90 2.18
N ARG A 181 -8.72 23.63 2.27
CA ARG A 181 -8.62 25.02 1.78
C ARG A 181 -8.95 25.13 0.28
N THR A 182 -9.66 26.21 -0.06
CA THR A 182 -9.97 26.60 -1.44
C THR A 182 -9.23 27.90 -1.79
N GLY A 183 -8.48 27.93 -2.91
CA GLY A 183 -7.82 29.15 -3.42
C GLY A 183 -6.31 29.01 -3.72
N ILE A 184 -5.71 30.08 -4.23
CA ILE A 184 -4.28 30.13 -4.66
C ILE A 184 -3.38 30.41 -3.44
N PHE A 185 -3.09 29.39 -2.64
CA PHE A 185 -2.18 29.49 -1.51
C PHE A 185 -1.39 28.19 -1.31
N THR A 186 -0.17 28.29 -0.79
CA THR A 186 0.69 27.13 -0.53
C THR A 186 0.28 26.39 0.76
N GLY A 187 0.15 25.06 0.70
CA GLY A 187 -0.11 24.23 1.88
C GLY A 187 -0.28 22.75 1.55
N ASN A 188 0.56 21.89 2.12
CA ASN A 188 0.57 20.46 1.80
C ASN A 188 -0.56 19.71 2.51
N GLY A 189 -1.21 18.79 1.79
CA GLY A 189 -2.16 17.87 2.38
C GLY A 189 -1.56 16.47 2.42
N LYS A 190 -1.43 15.85 3.59
CA LYS A 190 -1.04 14.44 3.67
C LYS A 190 -1.97 13.63 4.53
N GLY A 191 -2.39 12.46 4.05
CA GLY A 191 -3.25 11.57 4.81
C GLY A 191 -4.63 12.17 5.02
N GLY A 192 -5.44 12.25 3.96
CA GLY A 192 -6.80 12.77 4.09
C GLY A 192 -7.58 12.04 5.20
N GLY A 193 -7.46 10.72 5.24
CA GLY A 193 -7.97 9.89 6.32
C GLY A 193 -7.00 9.79 7.49
N ILE A 194 -5.82 9.21 7.25
CA ILE A 194 -4.84 8.82 8.27
C ILE A 194 -3.45 9.34 7.91
N PHE A 195 -2.71 9.86 8.90
CA PHE A 195 -1.30 10.21 8.76
C PHE A 195 -0.45 9.53 9.84
N VAL A 196 0.71 9.00 9.46
CA VAL A 196 1.65 8.31 10.37
C VAL A 196 3.05 8.87 10.19
N ASN A 197 3.67 9.36 11.27
CA ASN A 197 4.96 10.06 11.20
C ASN A 197 5.78 9.91 12.49
N GLY A 198 7.06 9.52 12.36
CA GLY A 198 8.02 9.41 13.45
C GLY A 198 9.24 10.32 13.27
N PRO A 199 9.11 11.66 13.31
CA PRO A 199 10.21 12.56 12.97
C PRO A 199 11.38 12.50 13.99
N THR A 200 11.09 12.20 15.25
CA THR A 200 12.09 12.09 16.33
C THR A 200 12.01 10.76 17.09
N GLY A 201 11.33 9.77 16.53
CA GLY A 201 11.03 8.47 17.14
C GLY A 201 10.47 7.50 16.10
N SER A 202 9.80 6.43 16.54
CA SER A 202 9.06 5.55 15.63
C SER A 202 7.56 5.83 15.71
N SER A 203 6.83 5.45 14.67
CA SER A 203 5.37 5.37 14.72
C SER A 203 4.86 4.13 14.03
N TYR A 204 3.76 3.59 14.54
CA TYR A 204 3.22 2.32 14.08
C TYR A 204 1.72 2.41 13.87
N LEU A 205 1.27 1.87 12.74
CA LEU A 205 -0.14 1.64 12.45
C LEU A 205 -0.34 0.16 12.11
N SER A 206 -1.22 -0.51 12.86
CA SER A 206 -1.88 -1.72 12.40
C SER A 206 -3.33 -1.40 12.09
N LEU A 207 -3.77 -1.69 10.87
CA LEU A 207 -5.12 -1.44 10.40
C LEU A 207 -5.66 -2.70 9.74
N TYR A 208 -6.75 -3.24 10.27
CA TYR A 208 -7.35 -4.43 9.69
C TYR A 208 -8.88 -4.39 9.63
N ASN A 209 -9.45 -5.07 8.63
CA ASN A 209 -10.90 -5.18 8.41
C ASN A 209 -11.63 -3.82 8.47
N SER A 210 -11.00 -2.77 7.96
CA SER A 210 -11.48 -1.39 8.06
C SER A 210 -11.75 -0.79 6.68
N GLN A 211 -12.50 0.32 6.64
CA GLN A 211 -12.87 1.00 5.41
C GLN A 211 -12.35 2.43 5.42
N ILE A 212 -11.57 2.80 4.42
CA ILE A 212 -10.93 4.10 4.27
C ILE A 212 -11.44 4.66 2.96
N MET A 213 -12.42 5.55 3.05
CA MET A 213 -13.22 5.91 1.89
C MET A 213 -13.36 7.41 1.71
N THR A 214 -13.30 7.89 0.47
CA THR A 214 -13.67 9.28 0.12
C THR A 214 -12.90 10.36 0.87
N ASN A 215 -11.73 10.02 1.42
CA ASN A 215 -10.88 10.97 2.10
C ASN A 215 -10.06 11.75 1.08
N THR A 216 -9.77 13.01 1.38
CA THR A 216 -9.08 13.91 0.47
C THR A 216 -7.85 14.52 1.14
N ALA A 217 -6.67 14.31 0.57
CA ALA A 217 -5.46 14.91 1.11
C ALA A 217 -5.47 16.45 0.93
N ALA A 218 -5.74 16.92 -0.29
CA ALA A 218 -5.90 18.35 -0.58
C ALA A 218 -6.97 18.57 -1.65
N TYR A 219 -7.68 19.70 -1.62
CA TYR A 219 -8.85 19.95 -2.48
C TYR A 219 -8.53 20.79 -3.73
N ARG A 220 -7.92 21.98 -3.59
CA ARG A 220 -7.64 22.93 -4.70
C ARG A 220 -6.63 24.03 -4.32
N SER A 221 -5.35 23.70 -4.16
CA SER A 221 -4.34 24.68 -3.78
C SER A 221 -3.13 24.67 -4.71
N ALA A 222 -3.04 25.67 -5.58
CA ALA A 222 -1.87 25.95 -6.40
C ALA A 222 -0.60 25.94 -5.52
N GLY A 223 0.45 25.23 -5.95
CA GLY A 223 1.68 25.08 -5.17
C GLY A 223 1.58 24.21 -3.92
N SER A 224 0.74 23.17 -3.94
CA SER A 224 0.57 22.23 -2.82
C SER A 224 0.82 20.79 -3.24
N ILE A 225 1.53 20.07 -2.38
CA ILE A 225 1.74 18.62 -2.53
C ILE A 225 0.59 17.90 -1.84
N ALA A 226 -0.02 16.95 -2.53
CA ALA A 226 -1.00 16.04 -1.96
C ALA A 226 -0.44 14.63 -1.89
N ALA A 227 -0.49 14.01 -0.73
CA ALA A 227 -0.01 12.64 -0.54
C ALA A 227 -1.01 11.81 0.26
N GLY A 228 -1.40 10.65 -0.25
CA GLY A 228 -2.20 9.70 0.51
C GLY A 228 -3.59 10.23 0.81
N GLY A 229 -4.49 10.17 -0.17
CA GLY A 229 -5.89 10.56 0.05
C GLY A 229 -6.50 9.81 1.23
N GLY A 230 -6.23 8.51 1.32
CA GLY A 230 -6.58 7.65 2.45
C GLY A 230 -5.55 7.70 3.57
N LEU A 231 -4.32 7.28 3.30
CA LEU A 231 -3.23 7.14 4.27
C LEU A 231 -1.93 7.76 3.73
N ALA A 232 -1.25 8.55 4.55
CA ALA A 232 0.14 8.92 4.30
C ALA A 232 1.06 8.39 5.41
N VAL A 233 2.12 7.69 5.00
CA VAL A 233 3.18 7.16 5.87
C VAL A 233 4.46 7.94 5.58
N ASN A 234 5.07 8.44 6.63
CA ASN A 234 6.20 9.33 6.55
C ASN A 234 7.44 8.70 7.24
N GLU A 235 8.39 9.52 7.67
CA GLU A 235 9.68 9.05 8.21
C GLU A 235 9.54 8.21 9.49
N ASN A 236 10.38 7.17 9.61
CA ASN A 236 10.43 6.21 10.73
C ASN A 236 9.07 5.62 11.11
N ALA A 237 8.19 5.44 10.13
CA ALA A 237 6.87 4.89 10.31
C ALA A 237 6.72 3.52 9.65
N VAL A 238 5.94 2.66 10.30
CA VAL A 238 5.56 1.34 9.79
C VAL A 238 4.04 1.26 9.73
N ALA A 239 3.51 0.84 8.57
CA ALA A 239 2.09 0.56 8.38
C ALA A 239 1.89 -0.91 8.00
N ASN A 240 1.14 -1.63 8.83
CA ASN A 240 0.72 -3.01 8.60
C ASN A 240 -0.79 -3.05 8.33
N LEU A 241 -1.14 -3.33 7.09
CA LEU A 241 -2.50 -3.22 6.56
C LEU A 241 -2.96 -4.60 6.12
N SER A 242 -4.16 -5.00 6.55
CA SER A 242 -4.73 -6.26 6.10
C SER A 242 -6.25 -6.23 5.94
N ASN A 243 -6.74 -6.77 4.84
CA ASN A 243 -8.18 -6.94 4.58
C ASN A 243 -8.98 -5.64 4.70
N ASN A 244 -8.39 -4.49 4.33
CA ASN A 244 -9.11 -3.22 4.33
C ASN A 244 -9.66 -2.89 2.94
N LEU A 245 -10.67 -2.04 2.93
CA LEU A 245 -11.20 -1.41 1.72
C LEU A 245 -10.70 0.03 1.63
N TRP A 246 -10.02 0.35 0.53
CA TRP A 246 -9.54 1.68 0.17
C TRP A 246 -10.29 2.17 -1.05
N GLN A 247 -11.28 3.05 -0.88
CA GLN A 247 -12.17 3.40 -1.98
C GLN A 247 -12.40 4.90 -2.18
N GLY A 248 -12.25 5.37 -3.42
CA GLY A 248 -12.60 6.74 -3.80
C GLY A 248 -11.80 7.82 -3.07
N ASN A 249 -10.64 7.48 -2.52
CA ASN A 249 -9.77 8.45 -1.87
C ASN A 249 -9.03 9.27 -2.93
N VAL A 250 -8.75 10.52 -2.60
CA VAL A 250 -8.19 11.50 -3.54
C VAL A 250 -6.98 12.20 -2.94
N ALA A 251 -5.83 12.07 -3.59
CA ALA A 251 -4.71 12.98 -3.42
C ALA A 251 -4.76 13.99 -4.57
N ARG A 252 -5.09 15.25 -4.31
CA ARG A 252 -5.15 16.28 -5.35
C ARG A 252 -4.20 17.45 -5.04
N GLY A 253 -3.07 17.48 -5.73
CA GLY A 253 -2.03 18.51 -5.58
C GLY A 253 -1.82 19.27 -6.88
N SER A 254 -1.07 20.37 -6.82
CA SER A 254 -0.67 21.17 -7.99
C SER A 254 0.69 21.79 -7.71
N ASN A 255 1.58 21.79 -8.69
CA ASN A 255 2.94 22.30 -8.51
C ASN A 255 3.03 23.73 -9.07
N SER A 256 3.51 24.68 -8.26
CA SER A 256 3.81 26.06 -8.68
C SER A 256 5.32 26.28 -8.84
N GLY A 257 6.06 25.26 -9.28
CA GLY A 257 7.49 25.34 -9.57
C GLY A 257 8.47 25.30 -8.39
N ASN A 258 8.06 25.01 -7.14
CA ASN A 258 9.01 24.88 -6.02
C ASN A 258 8.45 24.08 -4.83
N CYS A 259 8.40 22.75 -4.93
CA CYS A 259 8.24 21.89 -3.76
C CYS A 259 9.57 21.82 -2.99
N PRO A 260 9.63 22.22 -1.70
CA PRO A 260 10.81 22.00 -0.87
C PRO A 260 11.03 20.50 -0.64
N GLY A 261 12.06 19.93 -1.28
CA GLY A 261 12.46 18.52 -1.12
C GLY A 261 12.07 17.59 -2.29
N CYS A 262 11.30 18.08 -3.27
CA CYS A 262 11.09 17.38 -4.53
C CYS A 262 12.23 17.71 -5.50
N ILE A 263 12.76 16.71 -6.22
CA ILE A 263 13.80 16.91 -7.23
C ILE A 263 13.14 17.00 -8.60
N GLY A 264 12.84 18.23 -9.06
CA GLY A 264 12.39 18.54 -10.42
C GLY A 264 11.14 17.79 -10.91
N THR A 265 11.36 16.57 -11.39
CA THR A 265 10.45 15.64 -12.09
C THR A 265 9.39 14.92 -11.25
N ASP A 266 9.26 15.26 -9.97
CA ASP A 266 8.52 14.50 -8.97
C ASP A 266 7.01 14.79 -8.98
N PRO A 267 6.14 13.83 -8.61
CA PRO A 267 4.71 14.03 -8.60
C PRO A 267 4.26 15.14 -7.64
N SER A 268 3.24 15.87 -8.07
CA SER A 268 2.50 16.86 -7.25
C SER A 268 1.37 16.20 -6.45
N ALA A 269 0.94 15.02 -6.87
CA ALA A 269 -0.07 14.20 -6.23
C ALA A 269 0.40 12.75 -6.20
N ASP A 270 0.50 12.19 -4.99
CA ASP A 270 0.97 10.83 -4.75
C ASP A 270 -0.06 10.01 -3.99
N GLY A 271 -0.34 8.80 -4.46
CA GLY A 271 -1.12 7.84 -3.69
C GLY A 271 -2.55 8.28 -3.46
N GLY A 272 -3.44 7.98 -4.41
CA GLY A 272 -4.87 8.27 -4.20
C GLY A 272 -5.37 7.60 -2.91
N ALA A 273 -5.00 6.34 -2.68
CA ALA A 273 -5.22 5.67 -1.40
C ALA A 273 -4.05 5.88 -0.44
N ILE A 274 -2.85 5.38 -0.77
CA ILE A 274 -1.71 5.32 0.14
C ILE A 274 -0.51 6.02 -0.49
N ALA A 275 0.16 6.88 0.27
CA ALA A 275 1.47 7.40 -0.11
C ALA A 275 2.49 7.20 1.01
N VAL A 276 3.67 6.68 0.65
CA VAL A 276 4.81 6.54 1.55
C VAL A 276 5.89 7.51 1.08
N LEU A 277 6.28 8.45 1.94
CA LEU A 277 7.27 9.48 1.59
C LEU A 277 8.38 9.55 2.61
N VAL A 278 9.61 9.35 2.15
CA VAL A 278 10.81 9.52 2.98
C VAL A 278 11.84 10.40 2.29
N THR A 279 12.58 11.15 3.09
CA THR A 279 13.75 11.89 2.62
C THR A 279 15.01 11.11 3.00
N THR A 280 15.41 11.10 4.28
CA THR A 280 16.66 10.48 4.75
C THR A 280 16.46 9.25 5.61
N GLN A 281 15.21 8.91 5.93
CA GLN A 281 14.86 7.90 6.91
C GLN A 281 14.22 6.67 6.25
N VAL A 282 13.89 5.67 7.07
CA VAL A 282 13.25 4.43 6.62
C VAL A 282 11.74 4.50 6.86
N ALA A 283 10.97 3.92 5.95
CA ALA A 283 9.56 3.61 6.16
C ALA A 283 9.23 2.23 5.58
N GLU A 284 8.24 1.57 6.19
CA GLU A 284 7.79 0.24 5.75
C GLU A 284 6.27 0.20 5.57
N LEU A 285 5.85 -0.37 4.45
CA LEU A 285 4.46 -0.61 4.12
C LEU A 285 4.26 -2.10 3.86
N MET A 286 3.39 -2.72 4.64
CA MET A 286 2.92 -4.09 4.45
C MET A 286 1.43 -4.06 4.15
N VAL A 287 1.02 -4.69 3.04
CA VAL A 287 -0.36 -4.79 2.58
C VAL A 287 -0.68 -6.25 2.33
N ASN A 288 -1.78 -6.75 2.90
CA ASN A 288 -2.18 -8.15 2.74
C ASN A 288 -3.70 -8.32 2.63
N GLY A 289 -4.19 -8.71 1.44
CA GLY A 289 -5.63 -8.93 1.23
C GLY A 289 -6.46 -7.64 1.07
N ASP A 290 -5.82 -6.48 1.00
CA ASP A 290 -6.50 -5.19 0.86
C ASP A 290 -7.05 -4.96 -0.56
N ARG A 291 -8.16 -4.23 -0.64
CA ARG A 291 -8.83 -3.86 -1.89
C ARG A 291 -8.72 -2.35 -2.14
N PHE A 292 -8.21 -1.95 -3.30
CA PHE A 292 -8.02 -0.56 -3.71
C PHE A 292 -8.88 -0.26 -4.93
N LEU A 293 -9.98 0.48 -4.72
CA LEU A 293 -11.00 0.71 -5.74
C LEU A 293 -11.16 2.20 -6.05
N ASN A 294 -10.97 2.58 -7.31
CA ASN A 294 -11.30 3.92 -7.82
C ASN A 294 -10.63 5.06 -7.04
N ASN A 295 -9.41 4.86 -6.56
CA ASN A 295 -8.64 5.92 -5.91
C ASN A 295 -7.93 6.78 -6.96
N ILE A 296 -7.75 8.06 -6.66
CA ILE A 296 -7.25 9.03 -7.63
C ILE A 296 -6.10 9.83 -7.04
N ALA A 297 -4.92 9.72 -7.65
CA ALA A 297 -3.86 10.71 -7.53
C ALA A 297 -4.03 11.71 -8.68
N ASN A 298 -4.39 12.96 -8.38
CA ASN A 298 -4.76 13.97 -9.36
C ASN A 298 -3.82 15.17 -9.29
N ALA A 299 -2.94 15.27 -10.27
CA ALA A 299 -2.28 16.53 -10.58
C ALA A 299 -3.35 17.52 -11.09
N SER A 300 -3.66 18.52 -10.28
CA SER A 300 -4.84 19.37 -10.45
C SER A 300 -4.67 20.32 -11.64
N PRO A 301 -5.61 20.34 -12.59
CA PRO A 301 -5.52 21.17 -13.80
C PRO A 301 -5.67 22.69 -13.55
N ASP A 302 -5.72 23.11 -12.29
CA ASP A 302 -6.05 24.48 -11.90
C ASP A 302 -4.79 25.39 -11.85
N ASP A 303 -3.58 24.84 -12.09
CA ASP A 303 -2.34 25.61 -12.26
C ASP A 303 -1.97 25.74 -13.75
N PHE A 304 -1.34 26.86 -14.11
CA PHE A 304 -0.83 27.13 -15.47
C PHE A 304 0.58 26.55 -15.68
N ASP A 305 1.09 25.77 -14.71
CA ASP A 305 2.41 25.16 -14.78
C ASP A 305 2.42 23.96 -15.74
N THR A 306 3.51 23.83 -16.48
CA THR A 306 3.66 22.84 -17.53
C THR A 306 4.02 21.46 -17.00
N ASN A 307 4.53 21.30 -15.77
CA ASN A 307 5.18 20.04 -15.35
C ASN A 307 4.44 19.21 -14.28
N GLU A 308 3.12 19.28 -14.22
CA GLU A 308 2.37 18.57 -13.16
C GLU A 308 2.27 17.06 -13.41
N ARG A 309 2.63 16.29 -12.39
CA ARG A 309 2.71 14.82 -12.45
C ARG A 309 1.96 14.18 -11.30
N SER A 310 1.44 12.99 -11.53
CA SER A 310 0.77 12.17 -10.51
C SER A 310 1.37 10.77 -10.46
N GLY A 311 1.58 10.25 -9.25
CA GLY A 311 2.13 8.92 -9.01
C GLY A 311 1.16 8.06 -8.20
N GLY A 312 0.91 6.83 -8.65
CA GLY A 312 0.25 5.81 -7.82
C GLY A 312 -1.21 6.13 -7.56
N GLY A 313 -2.11 5.80 -8.49
CA GLY A 313 -3.54 6.00 -8.26
C GLY A 313 -4.02 5.28 -7.00
N ALA A 314 -3.51 4.06 -6.74
CA ALA A 314 -3.68 3.39 -5.46
C ALA A 314 -2.52 3.72 -4.50
N ILE A 315 -1.32 3.25 -4.80
CA ILE A 315 -0.16 3.30 -3.90
C ILE A 315 1.01 4.04 -4.56
N SER A 316 1.58 5.02 -3.87
CA SER A 316 2.86 5.66 -4.25
C SER A 316 3.91 5.42 -3.17
N LEU A 317 5.08 4.92 -3.55
CA LEU A 317 6.26 4.78 -2.70
C LEU A 317 7.34 5.72 -3.24
N MET A 318 7.76 6.69 -2.43
CA MET A 318 8.64 7.74 -2.92
C MET A 318 9.74 8.10 -1.90
N ALA A 319 10.96 7.67 -2.19
CA ALA A 319 12.16 8.24 -1.59
C ALA A 319 12.66 9.41 -2.46
N THR A 320 12.93 10.56 -1.84
CA THR A 320 13.37 11.76 -2.57
C THR A 320 14.89 11.89 -2.68
N ASN A 321 15.66 11.06 -1.99
CA ASN A 321 17.11 10.99 -2.08
C ASN A 321 17.62 9.57 -1.76
N THR A 322 18.93 9.35 -1.94
CA THR A 322 19.62 8.06 -1.77
C THR A 322 19.90 7.65 -0.31
N ALA A 323 19.49 8.45 0.67
CA ALA A 323 19.65 8.11 2.09
C ALA A 323 18.38 7.49 2.68
N GLY A 324 17.21 7.87 2.15
CA GLY A 324 15.94 7.28 2.56
C GLY A 324 15.72 5.91 1.92
N ARG A 325 15.06 5.01 2.64
CA ARG A 325 14.73 3.67 2.13
C ARG A 325 13.29 3.31 2.41
N ILE A 326 12.58 2.86 1.38
CA ILE A 326 11.22 2.34 1.51
C ILE A 326 11.21 0.86 1.14
N THR A 327 10.59 0.06 2.00
CA THR A 327 10.21 -1.31 1.66
C THR A 327 8.68 -1.38 1.57
N GLY A 328 8.16 -1.63 0.37
CA GLY A 328 6.74 -1.91 0.14
C GLY A 328 6.53 -3.38 -0.19
N THR A 329 5.82 -4.09 0.70
CA THR A 329 5.41 -5.48 0.47
C THR A 329 3.90 -5.54 0.32
N ILE A 330 3.45 -5.98 -0.85
CA ILE A 330 2.04 -6.05 -1.25
C ILE A 330 1.72 -7.49 -1.64
N THR A 331 0.86 -8.13 -0.86
CA THR A 331 0.47 -9.52 -1.09
C THR A 331 -1.05 -9.64 -1.17
N SER A 332 -1.55 -10.49 -2.08
CA SER A 332 -2.99 -10.79 -2.17
C SER A 332 -3.87 -9.54 -2.33
N ALA A 333 -3.34 -8.45 -2.89
CA ALA A 333 -4.05 -7.20 -3.03
C ALA A 333 -4.89 -7.20 -4.31
N TYR A 334 -6.07 -6.59 -4.25
CA TYR A 334 -6.92 -6.35 -5.42
C TYR A 334 -7.00 -4.86 -5.71
N MET A 335 -6.46 -4.41 -6.84
CA MET A 335 -6.41 -2.99 -7.22
C MET A 335 -7.14 -2.77 -8.53
N ALA A 336 -8.29 -2.08 -8.50
CA ALA A 336 -9.10 -1.87 -9.69
C ALA A 336 -9.54 -0.42 -9.90
N GLY A 337 -9.45 0.05 -11.16
CA GLY A 337 -9.96 1.35 -11.58
C GLY A 337 -9.24 2.55 -10.95
N ASN A 338 -8.03 2.36 -10.40
CA ASN A 338 -7.28 3.46 -9.80
C ASN A 338 -6.62 4.31 -10.89
N ILE A 339 -6.52 5.62 -10.64
CA ILE A 339 -6.10 6.58 -11.66
C ILE A 339 -4.96 7.46 -11.13
N ALA A 340 -3.82 7.41 -11.81
CA ALA A 340 -2.80 8.45 -11.76
C ALA A 340 -3.11 9.47 -12.86
N LYS A 341 -3.78 10.56 -12.47
CA LYS A 341 -4.31 11.56 -13.38
C LYS A 341 -3.34 12.73 -13.59
N ALA A 342 -2.95 12.91 -14.85
CA ALA A 342 -2.12 14.02 -15.31
C ALA A 342 -2.80 15.39 -15.19
N GLY A 343 -1.97 16.43 -14.99
CA GLY A 343 -2.38 17.84 -14.89
C GLY A 343 -2.82 18.50 -16.19
N SER A 344 -3.07 19.81 -16.15
CA SER A 344 -3.76 20.57 -17.22
C SER A 344 -2.96 20.80 -18.50
N SER A 345 -1.64 20.77 -18.44
CA SER A 345 -0.77 21.28 -19.49
C SER A 345 -0.27 20.19 -20.45
N ASN A 346 0.21 20.60 -21.63
CA ASN A 346 0.57 19.73 -22.76
C ASN A 346 1.74 18.75 -22.50
N ILE A 347 2.23 18.63 -21.26
CA ILE A 347 3.28 17.67 -20.86
C ILE A 347 3.01 17.01 -19.49
N GLY A 348 1.76 16.97 -19.02
CA GLY A 348 1.38 16.31 -17.77
C GLY A 348 1.45 14.77 -17.86
N GLU A 349 2.02 14.12 -16.84
CA GLU A 349 2.28 12.67 -16.83
C GLU A 349 1.63 11.98 -15.63
N GLY A 350 0.85 10.93 -15.90
CA GLY A 350 0.52 9.88 -14.95
C GLY A 350 1.64 8.84 -14.90
N ARG A 351 1.85 8.27 -13.71
CA ARG A 351 2.82 7.21 -13.47
C ARG A 351 2.24 6.21 -12.49
N GLY A 352 2.18 4.94 -12.86
CA GLY A 352 1.68 3.91 -11.97
C GLY A 352 0.19 4.11 -11.67
N GLY A 353 -0.69 3.71 -12.59
CA GLY A 353 -2.14 3.82 -12.36
C GLY A 353 -2.56 3.09 -11.08
N ALA A 354 -2.02 1.88 -10.84
CA ALA A 354 -2.13 1.22 -9.55
C ALA A 354 -0.98 1.64 -8.63
N ILE A 355 0.26 1.28 -8.99
CA ILE A 355 1.44 1.41 -8.12
C ILE A 355 2.52 2.24 -8.80
N HIS A 356 2.99 3.26 -8.08
CA HIS A 356 4.19 4.03 -8.43
C HIS A 356 5.27 3.80 -7.36
N ALA A 357 6.49 3.51 -7.79
CA ALA A 357 7.65 3.39 -6.91
C ALA A 357 8.86 4.16 -7.43
N ARG A 358 9.52 4.90 -6.53
CA ARG A 358 10.79 5.59 -6.77
C ARG A 358 11.71 5.44 -5.57
N GLY A 359 12.94 4.97 -5.79
CA GLY A 359 13.92 4.75 -4.71
C GLY A 359 13.38 3.84 -3.62
N ALA A 360 12.74 2.75 -4.02
CA ALA A 360 12.06 1.84 -3.11
C ALA A 360 12.22 0.39 -3.57
N THR A 361 12.36 -0.49 -2.60
CA THR A 361 12.13 -1.92 -2.79
C THR A 361 10.62 -2.17 -2.88
N LEU A 362 10.17 -2.79 -3.96
CA LEU A 362 8.77 -3.10 -4.22
C LEU A 362 8.61 -4.61 -4.45
N ILE A 363 7.82 -5.24 -3.58
CA ILE A 363 7.47 -6.66 -3.66
C ILE A 363 5.96 -6.75 -3.86
N VAL A 364 5.53 -7.31 -4.97
CA VAL A 364 4.12 -7.56 -5.31
C VAL A 364 3.95 -9.05 -5.54
N ARG A 365 3.12 -9.70 -4.71
CA ARG A 365 2.86 -11.14 -4.84
C ARG A 365 1.37 -11.44 -4.86
N GLN A 366 0.96 -12.42 -5.65
CA GLN A 366 -0.40 -12.98 -5.62
C GLN A 366 -1.48 -11.90 -5.75
N SER A 367 -1.18 -10.80 -6.43
CA SER A 367 -2.02 -9.62 -6.46
C SER A 367 -2.67 -9.48 -7.82
N THR A 368 -3.85 -8.86 -7.83
CA THR A 368 -4.65 -8.64 -9.04
C THR A 368 -4.80 -7.14 -9.27
N LEU A 369 -4.24 -6.64 -10.37
CA LEU A 369 -4.26 -5.22 -10.77
C LEU A 369 -5.04 -5.10 -12.08
N LEU A 370 -6.27 -4.58 -12.01
CA LEU A 370 -7.19 -4.50 -13.13
C LEU A 370 -7.57 -3.07 -13.51
N ASP A 371 -7.58 -2.75 -14.81
CA ASP A 371 -8.16 -1.51 -15.34
C ASP A 371 -7.65 -0.22 -14.69
N ASN A 372 -6.40 -0.21 -14.24
CA ASN A 372 -5.79 0.99 -13.66
C ASN A 372 -5.21 1.87 -14.77
N ILE A 373 -5.32 3.18 -14.58
CA ILE A 373 -5.06 4.16 -15.63
C ILE A 373 -3.93 5.09 -15.20
N SER A 374 -2.90 5.12 -16.02
CA SER A 374 -1.88 6.17 -16.04
C SER A 374 -2.26 7.16 -17.14
N ASP A 375 -2.92 8.26 -16.77
CA ASP A 375 -3.41 9.28 -17.71
C ASP A 375 -2.25 10.16 -18.21
N ALA A 376 -2.44 10.86 -19.33
CA ALA A 376 -1.42 11.77 -19.86
C ALA A 376 -2.04 12.86 -20.74
N ARG A 377 -1.40 14.04 -20.76
CA ARG A 377 -1.81 15.17 -21.61
C ARG A 377 -0.65 15.68 -22.43
N GLY A 378 -0.70 15.47 -23.75
CA GLY A 378 0.31 15.93 -24.71
C GLY A 378 1.67 15.22 -24.63
N VAL A 379 1.84 14.31 -23.67
CA VAL A 379 2.95 13.36 -23.52
C VAL A 379 2.40 11.95 -23.23
N GLU A 380 3.31 11.00 -22.99
CA GLU A 380 3.02 9.62 -22.63
C GLU A 380 2.78 9.45 -21.12
N GLY A 381 1.84 8.58 -20.76
CA GLY A 381 1.71 8.01 -19.42
C GLY A 381 2.56 6.75 -19.30
N PHE A 382 2.94 6.39 -18.08
CA PHE A 382 3.81 5.24 -17.84
C PHE A 382 3.21 4.29 -16.80
N GLY A 383 3.22 2.98 -17.10
CA GLY A 383 2.81 1.93 -16.18
C GLY A 383 1.36 2.10 -15.70
N GLY A 384 0.37 1.69 -16.48
CA GLY A 384 -1.01 1.63 -16.03
C GLY A 384 -1.16 0.78 -14.76
N GLY A 385 -0.55 -0.40 -14.75
CA GLY A 385 -0.45 -1.23 -13.55
C GLY A 385 0.65 -0.71 -12.62
N ILE A 386 1.91 -1.01 -12.96
CA ILE A 386 3.08 -0.71 -12.14
C ILE A 386 4.05 0.19 -12.90
N TYR A 387 4.50 1.26 -12.26
CA TYR A 387 5.64 2.05 -12.70
C TYR A 387 6.72 2.08 -11.62
N ILE A 388 7.95 1.74 -11.99
CA ILE A 388 9.12 1.88 -11.12
C ILE A 388 10.22 2.69 -11.80
N ARG A 389 10.86 3.57 -11.03
CA ARG A 389 12.06 4.29 -11.48
C ARG A 389 13.10 4.46 -10.39
N GLU A 390 14.33 4.71 -10.80
CA GLU A 390 15.43 5.16 -9.92
C GLU A 390 15.54 4.37 -8.60
N PRO A 391 15.66 3.03 -8.62
CA PRO A 391 16.01 2.30 -7.41
C PRO A 391 17.41 2.72 -6.97
N ASP A 392 17.63 2.82 -5.67
CA ASP A 392 18.99 3.00 -5.17
C ASP A 392 19.74 1.65 -5.16
N THR A 393 21.02 1.67 -4.79
CA THR A 393 21.81 0.47 -4.59
C THR A 393 21.08 -0.46 -3.61
N ASP A 394 20.91 -1.72 -4.02
CA ASP A 394 20.20 -2.79 -3.30
C ASP A 394 18.65 -2.74 -3.35
N ASP A 395 18.03 -1.70 -3.89
CA ASP A 395 16.60 -1.73 -4.16
C ASP A 395 16.28 -2.70 -5.31
N TYR A 396 15.13 -3.37 -5.19
CA TYR A 396 14.69 -4.32 -6.21
C TYR A 396 13.18 -4.32 -6.39
N LEU A 397 12.79 -4.74 -7.59
CA LEU A 397 11.42 -5.09 -7.93
C LEU A 397 11.27 -6.61 -7.91
N GLU A 398 10.22 -7.08 -7.25
CA GLU A 398 9.73 -8.45 -7.39
C GLU A 398 8.23 -8.43 -7.66
N VAL A 399 7.80 -9.05 -8.76
CA VAL A 399 6.39 -9.27 -9.10
C VAL A 399 6.20 -10.76 -9.35
N VAL A 400 5.43 -11.44 -8.48
CA VAL A 400 5.29 -12.90 -8.53
C VAL A 400 3.84 -13.34 -8.39
N GLY A 401 3.42 -14.36 -9.14
CA GLY A 401 2.11 -14.98 -8.94
C GLY A 401 0.92 -14.04 -9.20
N SER A 402 1.11 -12.96 -9.95
CA SER A 402 0.17 -11.83 -10.00
C SER A 402 -0.51 -11.70 -11.36
N VAL A 403 -1.76 -11.26 -11.34
CA VAL A 403 -2.55 -10.91 -12.53
C VAL A 403 -2.50 -9.40 -12.71
N ILE A 404 -2.00 -8.92 -13.85
CA ILE A 404 -1.91 -7.50 -14.16
C ILE A 404 -2.50 -7.32 -15.56
N ALA A 405 -3.76 -6.89 -15.60
CA ALA A 405 -4.52 -6.85 -16.83
C ALA A 405 -5.47 -5.65 -16.94
N GLY A 406 -5.94 -5.33 -18.14
CA GLY A 406 -6.82 -4.17 -18.40
C GLY A 406 -6.15 -2.80 -18.23
N ASN A 407 -4.92 -2.75 -17.70
CA ASN A 407 -4.29 -1.49 -17.31
C ASN A 407 -3.87 -0.67 -18.54
N THR A 408 -3.92 0.66 -18.40
CA THR A 408 -3.73 1.61 -19.50
C THR A 408 -2.60 2.60 -19.22
N ALA A 409 -1.66 2.72 -20.16
CA ALA A 409 -0.70 3.82 -20.23
C ALA A 409 -1.11 4.78 -21.36
N ALA A 410 -1.68 5.93 -21.02
CA ALA A 410 -2.29 6.83 -21.99
C ALA A 410 -1.27 7.45 -22.96
N ASN A 411 -1.70 7.68 -24.20
CA ASN A 411 -0.92 8.31 -25.30
C ASN A 411 0.45 7.68 -25.59
N SER A 412 0.73 6.47 -25.11
CA SER A 412 2.02 5.82 -25.33
C SER A 412 1.90 4.63 -26.26
N THR A 413 2.90 4.50 -27.13
CA THR A 413 3.11 3.31 -27.96
C THR A 413 4.39 2.58 -27.53
N THR A 414 5.05 3.07 -26.48
CA THR A 414 6.38 2.63 -26.06
C THR A 414 6.49 2.28 -24.58
N ALA A 415 5.55 2.73 -23.76
CA ALA A 415 5.48 2.41 -22.34
C ALA A 415 4.77 1.07 -22.13
N GLY A 416 5.27 0.28 -21.16
CA GLY A 416 4.56 -0.90 -20.69
C GLY A 416 3.29 -0.47 -19.96
N ALA A 417 2.14 -0.91 -20.46
CA ALA A 417 0.83 -0.64 -19.87
C ALA A 417 0.63 -1.44 -18.57
N GLN A 418 1.10 -2.68 -18.53
CA GLN A 418 1.01 -3.52 -17.34
C GLN A 418 2.15 -3.19 -16.37
N ILE A 419 3.40 -3.24 -16.86
CA ILE A 419 4.60 -2.96 -16.07
C ILE A 419 5.58 -2.09 -16.86
N HIS A 420 5.99 -0.97 -16.27
CA HIS A 420 7.02 -0.09 -16.81
C HIS A 420 8.17 0.04 -15.82
N ILE A 421 9.35 -0.45 -16.21
CA ILE A 421 10.57 -0.41 -15.40
C ILE A 421 11.59 0.52 -16.05
N ASN A 422 11.99 1.56 -15.32
CA ASN A 422 12.93 2.56 -15.81
C ASN A 422 14.10 2.81 -14.84
N TYR A 423 15.17 2.04 -14.98
CA TYR A 423 16.38 2.16 -14.15
C TYR A 423 17.37 3.16 -14.77
N THR A 424 17.25 4.42 -14.35
CA THR A 424 18.08 5.53 -14.81
C THR A 424 19.20 5.90 -13.86
N ALA A 425 19.18 5.39 -12.62
CA ALA A 425 20.26 5.55 -11.66
C ALA A 425 21.38 4.59 -12.06
N GLY A 426 22.63 5.07 -12.14
CA GLY A 426 23.80 4.23 -12.46
C GLY A 426 24.17 3.21 -11.37
N SER A 427 23.23 2.86 -10.49
CA SER A 427 23.26 1.77 -9.52
C SER A 427 23.03 0.42 -10.20
N SER A 428 23.37 -0.68 -9.52
CA SER A 428 23.03 -2.03 -9.98
C SER A 428 21.70 -2.44 -9.38
N ASN A 429 20.67 -2.58 -10.21
CA ASN A 429 19.30 -2.82 -9.76
C ASN A 429 18.77 -4.17 -10.25
N ARG A 430 17.85 -4.78 -9.50
CA ARG A 430 17.26 -6.08 -9.87
C ARG A 430 15.75 -5.99 -10.09
N ALA A 431 15.25 -6.67 -11.11
CA ALA A 431 13.84 -6.92 -11.34
C ALA A 431 13.58 -8.42 -11.57
N THR A 432 12.66 -8.99 -10.81
CA THR A 432 12.15 -10.36 -11.00
C THR A 432 10.67 -10.31 -11.33
N ILE A 433 10.28 -10.81 -12.50
CA ILE A 433 8.90 -10.95 -12.96
C ILE A 433 8.65 -12.45 -13.21
N LEU A 434 7.92 -13.12 -12.32
CA LEU A 434 7.83 -14.57 -12.35
C LEU A 434 6.40 -15.07 -12.09
N HIS A 435 5.92 -16.09 -12.80
CA HIS A 435 4.58 -16.65 -12.58
C HIS A 435 3.48 -15.59 -12.65
N ASN A 436 3.52 -14.70 -13.64
CA ASN A 436 2.51 -13.64 -13.78
C ASN A 436 1.64 -13.87 -15.01
N THR A 437 0.44 -13.29 -14.98
CA THR A 437 -0.40 -13.14 -16.16
C THR A 437 -0.50 -11.67 -16.49
N LEU A 438 0.14 -11.25 -17.59
CA LEU A 438 0.08 -9.91 -18.14
C LEU A 438 -0.85 -9.96 -19.37
N ALA A 439 -2.03 -9.35 -19.26
CA ALA A 439 -3.05 -9.50 -20.28
C ALA A 439 -3.79 -8.20 -20.60
N ASP A 440 -4.45 -8.16 -21.76
CA ASP A 440 -5.49 -7.21 -22.14
C ASP A 440 -5.13 -5.74 -21.83
N ASP A 441 -4.59 -4.99 -22.80
CA ASP A 441 -4.58 -3.52 -22.67
C ASP A 441 -5.53 -2.88 -23.69
N THR A 442 -6.16 -1.81 -23.24
CA THR A 442 -7.30 -1.14 -23.87
C THR A 442 -6.90 -0.25 -25.05
N GLN A 443 -5.60 -0.09 -25.32
CA GLN A 443 -5.07 0.82 -26.35
C GLN A 443 -4.56 0.15 -27.64
N SER A 444 -4.54 0.92 -28.73
CA SER A 444 -4.34 0.43 -30.10
C SER A 444 -2.88 0.12 -30.53
N GLN A 445 -1.87 0.33 -29.68
CA GLN A 445 -0.45 0.00 -29.95
C GLN A 445 0.27 -0.72 -28.78
N ASN A 446 -0.54 -1.13 -27.80
CA ASN A 446 -0.32 -1.89 -26.57
C ASN A 446 1.01 -2.67 -26.42
N LEU A 447 1.87 -2.21 -25.51
CA LEU A 447 3.05 -2.92 -24.99
C LEU A 447 2.78 -3.41 -23.56
N ALA A 448 3.00 -4.69 -23.26
CA ALA A 448 2.75 -5.21 -21.92
C ALA A 448 3.83 -4.79 -20.91
N LEU A 449 5.10 -5.07 -21.23
CA LEU A 449 6.23 -4.85 -20.35
C LEU A 449 7.31 -4.00 -21.03
N TYR A 450 7.70 -2.92 -20.38
CA TYR A 450 8.86 -2.11 -20.76
C TYR A 450 9.96 -2.21 -19.72
N TYR A 451 11.19 -2.37 -20.19
CA TYR A 451 12.38 -2.36 -19.35
C TYR A 451 13.51 -1.54 -19.99
N SER A 452 14.01 -0.58 -19.21
CA SER A 452 15.29 0.09 -19.47
C SER A 452 16.18 0.05 -18.24
N GLY A 453 17.48 -0.09 -18.49
CA GLY A 453 18.54 0.06 -17.51
C GLY A 453 19.74 0.76 -18.14
N THR A 454 20.61 1.31 -17.30
CA THR A 454 21.79 2.08 -17.73
C THR A 454 23.10 1.49 -17.21
N SER A 455 23.04 0.66 -16.17
CA SER A 455 24.20 0.05 -15.53
C SER A 455 24.45 -1.37 -16.04
N ALA A 456 25.73 -1.75 -16.11
CA ALA A 456 26.12 -3.13 -16.44
C ALA A 456 25.71 -4.15 -15.37
N GLY A 457 25.43 -3.67 -14.15
CA GLY A 457 24.91 -4.50 -13.05
C GLY A 457 23.40 -4.58 -12.97
N ASP A 458 22.65 -3.90 -13.85
CA ASP A 458 21.19 -4.02 -13.89
C ASP A 458 20.79 -5.43 -14.37
N GLU A 459 19.90 -6.09 -13.62
CA GLU A 459 19.40 -7.44 -13.93
C GLU A 459 17.88 -7.46 -14.07
N LEU A 460 17.38 -8.03 -15.16
CA LEU A 460 15.98 -8.40 -15.35
C LEU A 460 15.86 -9.92 -15.54
N PHE A 461 15.01 -10.56 -14.75
CA PHE A 461 14.58 -11.93 -14.96
C PHE A 461 13.06 -11.99 -15.19
N ILE A 462 12.65 -12.57 -16.32
CA ILE A 462 11.26 -12.90 -16.63
C ILE A 462 11.12 -14.42 -16.76
N GLY A 463 10.24 -15.03 -15.97
CA GLY A 463 10.04 -16.49 -16.00
C GLY A 463 8.57 -16.86 -15.90
N ASN A 464 8.18 -18.00 -16.47
CA ASN A 464 6.86 -18.62 -16.28
C ASN A 464 5.70 -17.62 -16.39
N THR A 465 5.75 -16.69 -17.35
CA THR A 465 4.82 -15.56 -17.42
C THR A 465 4.01 -15.62 -18.72
N ILE A 466 2.70 -15.43 -18.61
CA ILE A 466 1.80 -15.30 -19.75
C ILE A 466 1.76 -13.84 -20.21
N PHE A 467 1.87 -13.64 -21.51
CA PHE A 467 1.58 -12.39 -22.21
C PHE A 467 0.40 -12.64 -23.16
N ALA A 468 -0.74 -12.00 -22.90
CA ALA A 468 -1.97 -12.24 -23.67
C ALA A 468 -2.60 -10.95 -24.21
N ASN A 469 -3.03 -10.96 -25.48
CA ASN A 469 -3.80 -9.87 -26.10
C ASN A 469 -3.05 -8.51 -26.09
N HIS A 470 -1.79 -8.53 -26.53
CA HIS A 470 -0.96 -7.33 -26.71
C HIS A 470 -0.49 -7.20 -28.16
N ILE A 471 -0.17 -5.99 -28.62
CA ILE A 471 0.55 -5.88 -29.90
C ILE A 471 2.01 -6.25 -29.70
N ASN A 472 2.62 -5.72 -28.64
CA ASN A 472 3.98 -6.02 -28.26
C ASN A 472 4.02 -6.66 -26.86
N GLY A 473 4.68 -7.80 -26.71
CA GLY A 473 4.86 -8.45 -25.42
C GLY A 473 5.86 -7.67 -24.56
N ILE A 474 7.13 -7.69 -24.98
CA ILE A 474 8.24 -7.14 -24.20
C ILE A 474 9.02 -6.11 -25.01
N ARG A 475 9.38 -5.00 -24.37
CA ARG A 475 10.40 -4.07 -24.88
C ARG A 475 11.54 -3.95 -23.89
N ASN A 476 12.61 -4.69 -24.15
CA ASN A 476 13.89 -4.49 -23.47
C ASN A 476 14.74 -3.51 -24.29
N VAL A 477 15.20 -2.41 -23.70
CA VAL A 477 16.18 -1.49 -24.32
C VAL A 477 17.46 -1.35 -23.51
N ASN A 478 17.66 -2.19 -22.50
CA ASN A 478 18.92 -2.24 -21.78
C ASN A 478 19.99 -2.90 -22.67
N ALA A 479 21.05 -2.16 -22.99
CA ALA A 479 22.16 -2.61 -23.81
C ALA A 479 23.40 -3.01 -23.00
N THR A 480 23.44 -2.72 -21.69
CA THR A 480 24.62 -2.85 -20.84
C THR A 480 24.46 -3.89 -19.74
N GLY A 481 23.26 -4.01 -19.16
CA GLY A 481 22.91 -4.98 -18.13
C GLY A 481 22.51 -6.36 -18.65
N MET A 482 22.19 -7.25 -17.72
CA MET A 482 21.74 -8.61 -18.02
C MET A 482 20.21 -8.68 -18.02
N ALA A 483 19.64 -9.22 -19.10
CA ALA A 483 18.23 -9.53 -19.17
C ALA A 483 18.06 -11.00 -19.58
N ARG A 484 17.20 -11.72 -18.86
CA ARG A 484 16.91 -13.14 -19.09
C ARG A 484 15.40 -13.34 -19.10
N ALA A 485 14.92 -14.12 -20.05
CA ALA A 485 13.54 -14.53 -20.17
C ALA A 485 13.50 -16.06 -20.28
N ARG A 486 12.48 -16.77 -19.83
CA ARG A 486 12.30 -18.21 -20.17
C ARG A 486 10.92 -18.69 -19.79
N HIS A 487 10.47 -19.75 -20.45
CA HIS A 487 9.15 -20.35 -20.20
C HIS A 487 8.04 -19.30 -20.25
N LEU A 488 8.02 -18.52 -21.34
CA LEU A 488 7.01 -17.50 -21.58
C LEU A 488 5.92 -18.07 -22.49
N LEU A 489 4.67 -17.75 -22.20
CA LEU A 489 3.55 -18.06 -23.09
C LEU A 489 3.05 -16.78 -23.75
N PHE A 490 3.03 -16.75 -25.08
CA PHE A 490 2.43 -15.67 -25.84
C PHE A 490 1.11 -16.12 -26.46
N TYR A 491 0.05 -15.33 -26.25
CA TYR A 491 -1.27 -15.56 -26.84
C TYR A 491 -1.82 -14.29 -27.45
N ASN A 492 -2.18 -14.32 -28.74
CA ASN A 492 -2.66 -13.14 -29.46
C ASN A 492 -1.71 -11.93 -29.27
N VAL A 493 -0.41 -12.21 -29.39
CA VAL A 493 0.67 -11.22 -29.34
C VAL A 493 1.26 -11.09 -30.74
N THR A 494 1.27 -9.88 -31.30
CA THR A 494 1.77 -9.68 -32.68
C THR A 494 3.30 -9.77 -32.73
N ASN A 495 3.98 -9.11 -31.79
CA ASN A 495 5.42 -9.14 -31.64
C ASN A 495 5.77 -9.53 -30.21
N GLU A 496 6.37 -10.71 -30.03
CA GLU A 496 6.86 -11.16 -28.71
C GLU A 496 7.86 -10.15 -28.11
N GLN A 497 8.73 -9.62 -28.98
CA GLN A 497 9.59 -8.46 -28.70
C GLN A 497 9.23 -7.28 -29.58
N ALA A 498 9.12 -6.09 -28.99
CA ALA A 498 8.87 -4.85 -29.72
C ALA A 498 10.07 -4.47 -30.63
N ALA A 499 9.78 -3.71 -31.68
CA ALA A 499 10.82 -3.16 -32.54
C ALA A 499 11.81 -2.27 -31.76
N GLY A 500 13.10 -2.41 -32.06
CA GLY A 500 14.17 -1.70 -31.35
C GLY A 500 14.54 -2.30 -30.00
N SER A 501 14.02 -3.48 -29.66
CA SER A 501 14.50 -4.21 -28.49
C SER A 501 15.92 -4.72 -28.64
N THR A 502 16.67 -4.65 -27.54
CA THR A 502 17.91 -5.39 -27.39
C THR A 502 17.59 -6.87 -27.21
N ALA A 503 18.32 -7.73 -27.92
CA ALA A 503 18.19 -9.16 -27.74
C ALA A 503 18.54 -9.52 -26.29
N PHE A 504 17.85 -10.50 -25.71
CA PHE A 504 18.19 -11.00 -24.38
C PHE A 504 19.61 -11.62 -24.46
N PRO A 505 20.62 -11.03 -23.78
CA PRO A 505 22.02 -11.46 -23.90
C PRO A 505 22.31 -12.82 -23.21
N GLY A 506 21.27 -13.52 -22.76
CA GLY A 506 21.35 -14.79 -22.03
C GLY A 506 21.80 -15.98 -22.86
N LEU A 507 21.83 -17.15 -22.22
CA LEU A 507 22.09 -18.42 -22.89
C LEU A 507 20.98 -18.70 -23.91
N PRO A 508 21.21 -19.50 -24.98
CA PRO A 508 20.14 -19.89 -25.91
C PRO A 508 18.87 -20.41 -25.20
N SER A 509 19.01 -21.11 -24.06
CA SER A 509 17.91 -21.56 -23.21
C SER A 509 16.96 -20.46 -22.71
N ASP A 510 17.45 -19.21 -22.66
CA ASP A 510 16.71 -18.02 -22.22
C ASP A 510 15.83 -17.43 -23.35
N THR A 511 15.78 -18.05 -24.53
CA THR A 511 14.83 -17.67 -25.60
C THR A 511 14.22 -18.87 -26.31
N THR A 512 14.85 -20.05 -26.28
CA THR A 512 14.31 -21.26 -26.91
C THR A 512 13.16 -21.93 -26.15
N THR A 513 12.76 -21.41 -24.99
CA THR A 513 11.71 -21.97 -24.13
C THR A 513 10.40 -21.18 -24.20
N TRP A 514 10.31 -20.21 -25.10
CA TRP A 514 9.07 -19.47 -25.32
C TRP A 514 8.12 -20.30 -26.17
N ILE A 515 6.83 -20.25 -25.83
CA ILE A 515 5.78 -20.98 -26.52
C ILE A 515 4.64 -20.05 -26.91
N THR A 516 3.91 -20.44 -27.95
CA THR A 516 2.70 -19.75 -28.39
C THR A 516 1.52 -20.70 -28.25
N GLY A 517 0.42 -20.23 -27.68
CA GLY A 517 -0.77 -21.06 -27.49
C GLY A 517 -1.85 -20.35 -26.68
N ASN A 518 -3.04 -20.94 -26.63
CA ASN A 518 -4.17 -20.35 -25.91
C ASN A 518 -4.07 -20.72 -24.41
N PRO A 519 -4.06 -19.75 -23.49
CA PRO A 519 -4.06 -20.01 -22.05
C PRO A 519 -5.41 -20.51 -21.54
N LEU A 520 -6.48 -20.46 -22.35
CA LEU A 520 -7.84 -20.90 -22.00
C LEU A 520 -8.32 -20.28 -20.69
N PHE A 521 -8.28 -18.95 -20.60
CA PHE A 521 -8.79 -18.24 -19.43
C PHE A 521 -10.29 -18.53 -19.22
N VAL A 522 -10.70 -18.67 -17.97
CA VAL A 522 -12.10 -18.95 -17.59
C VAL A 522 -13.04 -17.83 -18.05
N ASP A 523 -12.75 -16.57 -17.69
CA ASP A 523 -13.57 -15.41 -18.05
C ASP A 523 -12.77 -14.09 -17.98
N ALA A 524 -11.78 -13.95 -18.87
CA ALA A 524 -10.91 -12.78 -18.93
C ALA A 524 -11.68 -11.45 -19.06
N ALA A 525 -12.85 -11.46 -19.72
CA ALA A 525 -13.67 -10.26 -19.89
C ALA A 525 -14.21 -9.69 -18.57
N ASN A 526 -14.29 -10.52 -17.53
CA ASN A 526 -14.70 -10.12 -16.18
C ASN A 526 -13.54 -10.19 -15.17
N GLY A 527 -12.30 -10.27 -15.64
CA GLY A 527 -11.10 -10.28 -14.80
C GLY A 527 -10.72 -11.65 -14.24
N ASP A 528 -11.33 -12.74 -14.71
CA ASP A 528 -11.01 -14.11 -14.31
C ASP A 528 -9.98 -14.72 -15.27
N TYR A 529 -8.72 -14.71 -14.83
CA TYR A 529 -7.56 -15.19 -15.59
C TYR A 529 -7.07 -16.58 -15.14
N HIS A 530 -7.88 -17.34 -14.39
CA HIS A 530 -7.57 -18.74 -14.14
C HIS A 530 -7.53 -19.52 -15.45
N ILE A 531 -6.62 -20.48 -15.56
CA ILE A 531 -6.47 -21.32 -16.74
C ILE A 531 -7.36 -22.56 -16.65
N GLN A 532 -7.73 -23.11 -17.80
CA GLN A 532 -8.58 -24.31 -17.89
C GLN A 532 -7.79 -25.55 -18.36
N PRO A 533 -8.30 -26.77 -18.12
CA PRO A 533 -7.71 -27.99 -18.67
C PRO A 533 -7.54 -27.93 -20.19
N GLY A 534 -6.34 -28.28 -20.68
CA GLY A 534 -5.95 -28.17 -22.08
C GLY A 534 -5.29 -26.84 -22.44
N SER A 535 -5.07 -25.96 -21.46
CA SER A 535 -4.33 -24.71 -21.63
C SER A 535 -2.92 -24.97 -22.16
N ALA A 536 -2.42 -24.10 -23.02
CA ALA A 536 -1.03 -24.15 -23.45
C ALA A 536 -0.05 -23.82 -22.30
N ALA A 537 -0.53 -23.23 -21.20
CA ALA A 537 0.26 -22.91 -20.03
C ALA A 537 0.44 -24.11 -19.08
N GLN A 538 -0.44 -25.10 -19.20
CA GLN A 538 -0.50 -26.29 -18.35
C GLN A 538 0.78 -27.13 -18.46
N ASP A 539 1.43 -27.39 -17.33
CA ASP A 539 2.65 -28.18 -17.17
C ASP A 539 3.80 -27.73 -18.11
N ALA A 540 3.81 -26.46 -18.51
CA ALA A 540 4.73 -25.91 -19.50
C ALA A 540 5.84 -25.02 -18.90
N GLY A 541 5.75 -24.75 -17.59
CA GLY A 541 6.70 -23.96 -16.83
C GLY A 541 7.85 -24.79 -16.27
N ASN A 542 8.66 -24.14 -15.43
CA ASN A 542 9.77 -24.78 -14.74
C ASN A 542 9.94 -24.24 -13.31
N GLY A 543 10.47 -25.08 -12.41
CA GLY A 543 10.84 -24.65 -11.07
C GLY A 543 11.98 -23.64 -11.08
N GLU A 544 11.75 -22.48 -10.46
CA GLU A 544 12.76 -21.42 -10.31
C GLU A 544 13.37 -21.41 -8.91
N VAL A 545 14.70 -21.32 -8.84
CA VAL A 545 15.44 -21.34 -7.57
C VAL A 545 15.04 -20.13 -6.73
N GLY A 546 14.69 -20.38 -5.46
CA GLY A 546 14.19 -19.34 -4.56
C GLY A 546 12.67 -19.15 -4.60
N TYR A 547 11.98 -19.77 -5.56
CA TYR A 547 10.52 -19.71 -5.73
C TYR A 547 9.87 -21.10 -5.79
N THR A 548 10.62 -22.14 -5.42
CA THR A 548 10.09 -23.51 -5.26
C THR A 548 9.00 -23.50 -4.20
N TYR A 549 7.79 -23.98 -4.54
CA TYR A 549 6.60 -23.93 -3.69
C TYR A 549 6.08 -22.52 -3.39
N SER A 550 6.35 -21.55 -4.27
CA SER A 550 5.68 -20.25 -4.21
C SER A 550 4.18 -20.40 -4.51
N PRO A 551 3.28 -19.87 -3.67
CA PRO A 551 1.85 -19.99 -3.88
C PRO A 551 1.37 -19.11 -5.04
N ASP A 552 0.31 -19.55 -5.71
CA ASP A 552 -0.32 -18.86 -6.84
C ASP A 552 -1.30 -17.77 -6.41
N VAL A 553 -2.07 -17.22 -7.36
CA VAL A 553 -2.96 -16.08 -7.09
C VAL A 553 -4.05 -16.41 -6.05
N ASP A 554 -4.44 -17.68 -5.92
CA ASP A 554 -5.43 -18.18 -4.95
C ASP A 554 -4.80 -18.74 -3.68
N GLY A 555 -3.49 -18.97 -3.70
CA GLY A 555 -2.73 -19.47 -2.57
C GLY A 555 -2.29 -20.93 -2.71
N ASP A 556 -2.58 -21.57 -3.84
CA ASP A 556 -2.24 -22.95 -4.10
C ASP A 556 -0.75 -23.10 -4.42
N LEU A 557 -0.14 -24.18 -3.89
CA LEU A 557 1.31 -24.35 -3.98
C LEU A 557 1.75 -24.82 -5.37
N ARG A 558 2.81 -24.23 -5.91
CA ARG A 558 3.40 -24.70 -7.16
C ARG A 558 4.40 -25.86 -6.98
N PRO A 559 4.40 -26.92 -7.82
CA PRO A 559 3.43 -27.21 -8.88
C PRO A 559 2.23 -28.02 -8.37
N GLN A 560 1.06 -27.89 -9.02
CA GLN A 560 -0.10 -28.78 -8.79
C GLN A 560 -0.15 -29.98 -9.76
N GLY A 561 0.55 -29.89 -10.90
CA GLY A 561 0.61 -30.90 -11.94
C GLY A 561 1.91 -31.73 -11.98
N ALA A 562 2.27 -32.17 -13.18
CA ALA A 562 3.53 -32.85 -13.43
C ALA A 562 4.72 -31.87 -13.42
N GLU A 563 4.48 -30.64 -13.87
CA GLU A 563 5.41 -29.51 -13.84
C GLU A 563 4.66 -28.26 -13.37
N TYR A 564 5.35 -27.11 -13.36
CA TYR A 564 4.76 -25.82 -13.05
C TYR A 564 3.87 -25.35 -14.21
N ASP A 565 2.79 -24.65 -13.90
CA ASP A 565 2.04 -23.92 -14.91
C ASP A 565 2.71 -22.56 -15.18
N ILE A 566 2.68 -22.12 -16.43
CA ILE A 566 3.06 -20.75 -16.79
C ILE A 566 1.88 -19.84 -16.41
N GLY A 567 2.14 -18.74 -15.71
CA GLY A 567 1.12 -17.76 -15.37
C GLY A 567 0.91 -17.59 -13.86
N ALA A 568 -0.10 -16.78 -13.54
CA ALA A 568 -0.47 -16.45 -12.16
C ALA A 568 -1.21 -17.57 -11.41
N ASP A 569 -1.81 -18.50 -12.14
CA ASP A 569 -2.70 -19.56 -11.64
C ASP A 569 -2.09 -20.95 -11.91
N GLU A 570 -2.27 -21.88 -10.98
CA GLU A 570 -2.01 -23.31 -11.19
C GLU A 570 -3.33 -24.07 -11.32
N LEU A 571 -3.45 -24.87 -12.38
CA LEU A 571 -4.60 -25.71 -12.59
C LEU A 571 -4.69 -26.81 -11.52
N ILE A 572 -5.68 -26.72 -10.64
CA ILE A 572 -5.92 -27.73 -9.60
C ILE A 572 -6.66 -28.95 -10.17
N TYR A 573 -6.04 -30.13 -10.08
CA TYR A 573 -6.67 -31.41 -10.40
C TYR A 573 -7.43 -31.97 -9.18
N MET A 574 -8.72 -31.68 -9.07
CA MET A 574 -9.55 -32.34 -8.04
C MET A 574 -9.68 -33.85 -8.31
N LEU A 575 -8.97 -34.67 -7.53
CA LEU A 575 -9.11 -36.12 -7.54
C LEU A 575 -10.41 -36.51 -6.79
N TYR A 576 -11.50 -36.72 -7.51
CA TYR A 576 -12.68 -37.36 -6.92
C TYR A 576 -12.37 -38.83 -6.60
N LEU A 577 -12.05 -39.12 -5.34
CA LEU A 577 -12.04 -40.50 -4.85
C LEU A 577 -13.48 -40.99 -4.73
N PRO A 578 -13.91 -42.04 -5.46
CA PRO A 578 -15.24 -42.60 -5.28
C PRO A 578 -15.38 -43.09 -3.85
N THR A 579 -16.46 -42.70 -3.18
CA THR A 579 -16.79 -43.15 -1.84
C THR A 579 -17.02 -44.67 -1.87
N ILE A 580 -16.03 -45.46 -1.45
CA ILE A 580 -16.24 -46.89 -1.22
C ILE A 580 -16.96 -47.02 0.12
N ILE A 581 -18.29 -47.03 0.08
CA ILE A 581 -19.11 -47.49 1.20
C ILE A 581 -18.90 -49.02 1.26
N LYS A 582 -18.25 -49.51 2.32
CA LYS A 582 -18.22 -50.94 2.65
C LYS A 582 -19.36 -51.28 3.59
#